data_AF-A0A183HVV7-F1
#
_entry.id   AF-A0A183HVV7-F1
#
_cell.length_a   1.000
_cell.length_b   1.000
_cell.length_c   1.000
_cell.angle_alpha   90.00
_cell.angle_beta   90.00
_cell.angle_gamma   90.00
#
_symmetry.space_group_name_H-M   'P 1'
#
loop_
_entity.id
_entity.type
_entity.pdbx_description
1 polymer ?
#
loop_
_entity_poly.entity_id
_entity_poly.type
_entity_poly.pdbx_seq_one_letter_code
_entity_poly.pdbx_strand_id
1 'polypeptide(L)'
;MMPCRLVVMRHGERIDDLFPDWIRKSTSSGSYQAFDLNMPLALPKLKRPFKYYEGDTIISEMGFVLAEMVGRGLLVNKSIPGLATS
;
A
#
# COMPACT_ATOMS: atom_id res chain seq x y z
N MET A 1 4.06 -36.70 0.37
CA MET A 1 4.64 -35.41 0.79
C MET A 1 3.77 -34.31 0.21
N MET A 2 3.24 -33.38 1.02
CA MET A 2 2.53 -32.22 0.46
C MET A 2 3.55 -31.25 -0.15
N PRO A 3 3.29 -30.69 -1.34
CA PRO A 3 4.23 -29.78 -1.99
C PRO A 3 4.34 -28.47 -1.19
N CYS A 4 5.56 -28.04 -0.89
CA CYS A 4 5.82 -26.70 -0.36
C CYS A 4 5.62 -25.68 -1.48
N ARG A 5 4.76 -24.67 -1.25
CA ARG A 5 4.44 -23.62 -2.22
C ARG A 5 4.89 -22.28 -1.68
N LEU A 6 5.79 -21.62 -2.39
CA LEU A 6 6.21 -20.25 -2.14
C LEU A 6 5.44 -19.31 -3.07
N VAL A 7 4.88 -18.24 -2.53
CA VAL A 7 4.22 -17.18 -3.30
C VAL A 7 4.98 -15.88 -3.10
N VAL A 8 5.39 -15.25 -4.20
CA VAL A 8 6.07 -13.95 -4.20
C VAL A 8 5.17 -12.93 -4.89
N MET A 9 5.01 -11.75 -4.29
CA MET A 9 4.14 -10.69 -4.82
C MET A 9 4.88 -9.36 -4.78
N ARG A 10 4.56 -8.49 -5.74
CA ARG A 10 4.96 -7.08 -5.71
C ARG A 10 3.96 -6.28 -4.87
N HIS A 11 4.40 -5.16 -4.31
CA HIS A 11 3.53 -4.16 -3.70
C HIS A 11 2.46 -3.65 -4.70
N GLY A 12 1.36 -3.12 -4.16
CA GLY A 12 0.33 -2.44 -4.95
C GLY A 12 0.80 -1.09 -5.50
N GLU A 13 -0.06 -0.41 -6.26
CA GLU A 13 0.22 0.91 -6.84
C GLU A 13 0.67 1.92 -5.77
N ARG A 14 1.70 2.70 -6.09
CA ARG A 14 2.31 3.69 -5.19
C ARG A 14 1.88 5.11 -5.57
N ILE A 15 1.77 5.98 -4.58
CA ILE A 15 1.32 7.37 -4.78
C ILE A 15 2.36 8.24 -5.49
N ASP A 16 3.65 8.00 -5.29
CA ASP A 16 4.74 8.75 -5.94
C ASP A 16 4.86 8.44 -7.44
N ASP A 17 4.55 7.20 -7.84
CA ASP A 17 4.50 6.79 -9.24
C ASP A 17 3.37 7.51 -10.01
N LEU A 18 2.23 7.74 -9.36
CA LEU A 18 1.06 8.38 -9.98
C LEU A 18 1.08 9.90 -9.90
N PHE A 19 1.52 10.43 -8.76
CA PHE A 19 1.37 11.83 -8.41
C PHE A 19 2.74 12.42 -8.06
N PRO A 20 3.49 12.92 -9.07
CA PRO A 20 4.72 13.66 -8.81
C PRO A 20 4.46 14.84 -7.87
N ASP A 21 5.37 15.04 -6.92
CA ASP A 21 5.30 16.05 -5.85
C ASP A 21 4.06 15.97 -4.96
N TRP A 22 3.46 14.79 -4.80
CA TRP A 22 2.23 14.63 -4.00
C TRP A 22 2.39 15.15 -2.57
N ILE A 23 3.56 15.02 -1.95
CA ILE A 23 3.83 15.50 -0.58
C ILE A 23 3.58 17.00 -0.53
N ARG A 24 4.23 17.77 -1.41
CA ARG A 24 4.07 19.22 -1.47
C ARG A 24 2.63 19.64 -1.73
N LYS A 25 1.94 18.97 -2.66
CA LYS A 25 0.55 19.28 -3.03
C LYS A 25 -0.42 18.99 -1.88
N SER A 26 -0.29 17.81 -1.28
CA SER A 26 -1.18 17.33 -0.22
C SER A 26 -0.91 17.95 1.15
N THR A 27 0.26 18.55 1.40
CA THR A 27 0.58 19.19 2.69
C THR A 27 0.62 20.71 2.62
N SER A 28 0.10 21.31 1.55
CA SER A 28 0.15 22.76 1.30
C SER A 28 -0.56 23.59 2.37
N SER A 29 -1.59 23.04 3.03
CA SER A 29 -2.34 23.66 4.13
C SER A 29 -1.72 23.44 5.52
N GLY A 30 -0.53 22.83 5.60
CA GLY A 30 0.15 22.49 6.86
C GLY A 30 -0.27 21.15 7.47
N SER A 31 -1.30 20.52 6.93
CA SER A 31 -1.69 19.14 7.24
C SER A 31 -1.95 18.36 5.95
N TYR A 32 -1.93 17.03 6.03
CA TYR A 32 -2.20 16.20 4.87
C TYR A 32 -3.68 16.30 4.45
N GLN A 33 -3.91 16.58 3.18
CA GLN A 33 -5.20 16.62 2.51
C GLN A 33 -5.08 15.92 1.16
N ALA A 34 -5.88 14.87 0.96
CA ALA A 34 -6.00 14.21 -0.33
C ALA A 34 -6.62 15.19 -1.35
N PHE A 35 -6.00 15.31 -2.53
CA PHE A 35 -6.51 16.14 -3.63
C PHE A 35 -7.08 15.31 -4.79
N ASP A 36 -6.93 13.99 -4.74
CA ASP A 36 -7.43 13.04 -5.73
C ASP A 36 -8.10 11.87 -4.99
N LEU A 37 -9.13 11.28 -5.60
CA LEU A 37 -9.88 10.17 -5.02
C LEU A 37 -9.05 8.89 -4.85
N ASN A 38 -7.99 8.72 -5.63
CA ASN A 38 -7.09 7.58 -5.53
C ASN A 38 -6.02 7.78 -4.43
N MET A 39 -5.97 8.94 -3.77
CA MET A 39 -5.10 9.15 -2.62
C MET A 39 -5.78 8.70 -1.32
N PRO A 40 -5.01 8.16 -0.36
CA PRO A 40 -5.56 7.78 0.94
C PRO A 40 -6.24 8.95 1.64
N LEU A 41 -7.41 8.71 2.25
CA LEU A 41 -8.13 9.77 2.97
C LEU A 41 -7.30 10.37 4.13
N ALA A 42 -6.47 9.53 4.75
CA ALA A 42 -5.55 9.93 5.79
C ALA A 42 -4.23 9.15 5.66
N LEU A 43 -3.13 9.80 6.03
CA LEU A 43 -1.86 9.10 6.17
C LEU A 43 -1.91 8.15 7.37
N PRO A 44 -1.16 7.04 7.32
CA PRO A 44 -0.97 6.18 8.48
C PRO A 44 -0.48 7.01 9.68
N LYS A 45 -0.96 6.69 10.88
CA LYS A 45 -0.55 7.35 12.13
C LYS A 45 0.90 7.00 12.48
N LEU A 46 1.83 7.58 11.75
CA LEU A 46 3.26 7.47 11.97
C LEU A 46 3.71 8.78 12.63
N LYS A 47 4.40 8.69 13.77
CA LYS A 47 5.07 9.84 14.40
C LYS A 47 6.29 10.25 13.57
N ARG A 48 6.09 10.65 12.31
CA ARG A 48 7.16 10.98 11.37
C ARG A 48 6.87 12.24 10.55
N PRO A 49 7.88 13.05 10.24
CA PRO A 49 7.75 14.18 9.31
C PRO A 49 7.31 13.75 7.89
N PHE A 50 6.59 14.62 7.19
CA PHE A 50 6.12 14.35 5.82
C PHE A 50 7.26 14.06 4.83
N LYS A 51 8.43 14.70 4.99
CA LYS A 51 9.60 14.44 4.14
C LYS A 51 10.05 12.98 4.10
N TYR A 52 9.77 12.19 5.14
CA TYR A 52 10.17 10.78 5.17
C TYR A 52 9.34 9.88 4.24
N TYR A 53 8.24 10.40 3.69
CA TYR A 53 7.49 9.69 2.66
C TYR A 53 8.15 9.76 1.27
N GLU A 54 9.20 10.57 1.07
CA GLU A 54 9.93 10.61 -0.22
C GLU A 54 10.67 9.28 -0.50
N GLY A 55 11.30 8.70 0.53
CA GLY A 55 11.97 7.40 0.42
C GLY A 55 11.10 6.20 0.79
N ASP A 56 9.96 6.45 1.42
CA ASP A 56 9.02 5.43 1.91
C ASP A 56 7.57 5.90 1.72
N THR A 57 7.18 5.95 0.45
CA THR A 57 5.85 6.38 0.02
C THR A 57 4.75 5.42 0.51
N ILE A 58 3.51 5.83 0.29
CA ILE A 58 2.32 5.00 0.58
C ILE A 58 1.74 4.40 -0.70
N ILE A 59 0.94 3.35 -0.52
CA ILE A 59 0.08 2.80 -1.57
C ILE A 59 -1.13 3.70 -1.81
N SER A 60 -1.64 3.70 -3.04
CA SER A 60 -2.90 4.35 -3.38
C SER A 60 -4.11 3.58 -2.87
N GLU A 61 -5.30 4.18 -2.93
CA GLU A 61 -6.56 3.49 -2.63
C GLU A 61 -6.76 2.31 -3.58
N MET A 62 -6.46 2.46 -4.87
CA MET A 62 -6.48 1.36 -5.83
C MET A 62 -5.43 0.28 -5.51
N GLY A 63 -4.22 0.67 -5.10
CA GLY A 63 -3.18 -0.26 -4.66
C GLY A 63 -3.63 -1.10 -3.46
N PHE A 64 -4.36 -0.50 -2.52
CA PHE A 64 -4.97 -1.19 -1.39
C PHE A 64 -6.07 -2.16 -1.82
N VAL A 65 -7.01 -1.72 -2.66
CA VAL A 65 -8.10 -2.55 -3.19
C VAL A 65 -7.56 -3.77 -3.95
N LEU A 66 -6.53 -3.59 -4.78
CA LEU A 66 -5.90 -4.69 -5.51
C LEU A 66 -5.26 -5.70 -4.55
N ALA A 67 -4.57 -5.24 -3.50
CA ALA A 67 -4.01 -6.12 -2.48
C ALA A 67 -5.10 -6.93 -1.76
N GLU A 68 -6.24 -6.29 -1.44
CA GLU A 68 -7.37 -6.97 -0.81
C GLU A 68 -8.00 -8.02 -1.73
N MET A 69 -8.18 -7.70 -3.02
CA MET A 69 -8.70 -8.64 -4.03
C MET A 69 -7.78 -9.86 -4.17
N VAL A 70 -6.47 -9.67 -4.19
CA VAL A 70 -5.50 -10.78 -4.21
C VAL A 70 -5.64 -11.64 -2.96
N GLY A 71 -5.73 -11.02 -1.77
CA GLY A 71 -5.94 -11.75 -0.51
C GLY A 71 -7.22 -12.58 -0.51
N ARG A 72 -8.34 -11.99 -0.98
CA ARG A 72 -9.61 -12.71 -1.16
C ARG A 72 -9.48 -13.85 -2.16
N GLY A 73 -8.72 -13.67 -3.25
CA GLY A 73 -8.43 -14.71 -4.23
C GLY A 73 -7.68 -15.90 -3.63
N LEU A 74 -6.68 -15.66 -2.79
CA LEU A 74 -5.96 -16.74 -2.08
C LEU A 74 -6.88 -17.52 -1.13
N LEU A 75 -7.75 -16.81 -0.43
CA LEU A 75 -8.74 -17.40 0.49
C LEU A 75 -9.72 -18.31 -0.26
N VAL A 76 -10.34 -17.82 -1.35
CA VAL A 76 -11.29 -18.58 -2.17
C VAL A 76 -10.64 -19.84 -2.76
N ASN A 77 -9.39 -19.73 -3.21
CA ASN A 77 -8.63 -20.84 -3.78
C ASN A 77 -7.98 -21.78 -2.73
N LYS A 78 -8.33 -21.63 -1.44
CA LYS A 78 -7.75 -22.41 -0.33
C LYS A 78 -6.21 -22.45 -0.37
N SER A 79 -5.60 -21.37 -0.84
CA SER A 79 -4.16 -21.20 -1.02
C SER A 79 -3.60 -20.19 -0.01
N ILE A 80 -4.17 -20.19 1.19
CA ILE A 80 -3.81 -19.28 2.28
C ILE A 80 -2.37 -19.60 2.69
N PRO A 81 -1.43 -18.64 2.59
CA PRO A 81 -0.07 -18.85 3.05
C PRO A 81 -0.06 -19.09 4.57
N GLY A 82 0.55 -20.18 5.01
CA GLY A 82 0.87 -20.38 6.43
C GLY A 82 2.12 -19.60 6.82
N LEU A 83 2.31 -19.37 8.12
CA LEU A 83 3.59 -18.89 8.64
C LEU A 83 4.63 -19.99 8.43
N ALA A 84 5.72 -19.67 7.71
CA ALA A 84 6.89 -20.53 7.66
C ALA A 84 7.65 -20.40 8.99
N THR A 85 7.29 -21.22 9.97
CA THR A 85 8.08 -21.34 11.20
C THR A 85 9.34 -22.15 10.89
N SER A 86 10.49 -21.50 11.01
CA SER A 86 11.82 -22.12 10.92
C SER A 86 12.14 -22.91 12.18
#